data_AF-A0A8T4CGX1-F1
#
_entry.id   AF-A0A8T4CGX1-F1
#
_cell.length_a   1.000
_cell.length_b   1.000
_cell.length_c   1.000
_cell.angle_alpha   90.00
_cell.angle_beta   90.00
_cell.angle_gamma   90.00
#
_symmetry.space_group_name_H-M   'P 1'
#
loop_
_entity.id
_entity.type
_entity.pdbx_description
1 polymer ?
#
loop_
_entity_poly.entity_id
_entity_poly.type
_entity_poly.pdbx_seq_one_letter_code
_entity_poly.pdbx_strand_id
1 'polypeptide(L)'
;MKEMENQKQENYEELLKEALGRAKKEEKLKYEKISDRQVANAKRIIAILDEYEELCEKSERNKCPESTPAEDSKRVAAMSSAEFNEWIERTRKESHESFVWSSKTLSIMKDQIVLVKELMELGIELWRLETEEKWLLLSIALRSQPNLLKYL
;
A
#
# COMPACT_ATOMS: atom_id res chain seq x y z
N MET A 1 25.76 -13.26 -5.65
CA MET A 1 24.89 -12.06 -5.57
C MET A 1 24.84 -11.49 -4.16
N LYS A 2 24.51 -12.28 -3.12
CA LYS A 2 24.50 -11.81 -1.71
C LYS A 2 25.81 -11.17 -1.22
N GLU A 3 26.99 -11.68 -1.58
CA GLU A 3 28.27 -11.08 -1.18
C GLU A 3 28.51 -9.67 -1.77
N MET A 4 28.05 -9.41 -3.00
CA MET A 4 28.18 -8.09 -3.63
C MET A 4 27.22 -7.06 -3.02
N GLU A 5 26.04 -7.49 -2.59
CA GLU A 5 25.07 -6.61 -1.92
C GLU A 5 25.57 -6.23 -0.53
N ASN A 6 26.12 -7.19 0.22
CA ASN A 6 26.72 -6.92 1.52
C ASN A 6 27.92 -5.96 1.42
N GLN A 7 28.82 -6.13 0.45
CA GLN A 7 29.94 -5.19 0.24
C GLN A 7 29.49 -3.77 -0.14
N LYS A 8 28.39 -3.65 -0.92
CA LYS A 8 27.83 -2.33 -1.26
C LYS A 8 27.22 -1.65 -0.03
N GLN A 9 26.57 -2.42 0.83
CA GLN A 9 25.97 -1.93 2.08
C GLN A 9 27.05 -1.44 3.05
N GLU A 10 28.10 -2.24 3.28
CA GLU A 10 29.23 -1.91 4.16
C GLU A 10 29.94 -0.63 3.70
N ASN A 11 30.23 -0.52 2.40
CA ASN A 11 30.83 0.70 1.83
C ASN A 11 29.93 1.93 2.02
N TYR A 12 28.62 1.79 1.92
CA TYR A 12 27.68 2.90 2.12
C TYR A 12 27.69 3.38 3.57
N GLU A 13 27.66 2.46 4.54
CA GLU A 13 27.69 2.80 5.96
C GLU A 13 28.98 3.52 6.37
N GLU A 14 30.13 3.09 5.83
CA GLU A 14 31.41 3.76 6.07
C GLU A 14 31.43 5.18 5.48
N LEU A 15 30.98 5.35 4.22
CA LEU A 15 30.90 6.65 3.57
C LEU A 15 29.94 7.59 4.28
N LEU A 16 28.80 7.07 4.74
CA LEU A 16 27.83 7.83 5.51
C LEU A 16 28.41 8.30 6.84
N LYS A 17 29.08 7.42 7.56
CA LYS A 17 29.75 7.75 8.83
C LYS A 17 30.84 8.81 8.64
N GLU A 18 31.61 8.71 7.57
CA GLU A 18 32.63 9.70 7.24
C GLU A 18 32.02 11.06 6.89
N ALA A 19 30.98 11.08 6.03
CA ALA A 19 30.27 12.30 5.66
C ALA A 19 29.67 12.97 6.91
N LEU A 20 28.94 12.23 7.73
CA LEU A 20 28.37 12.75 8.96
C LEU A 20 29.45 13.16 9.97
N GLY A 21 30.60 12.51 10.00
CA GLY A 21 31.76 12.94 10.80
C GLY A 21 32.21 14.38 10.49
N ARG A 22 32.05 14.81 9.24
CA ARG A 22 32.40 16.15 8.72
C ARG A 22 31.23 17.14 8.75
N ALA A 23 30.04 16.71 9.17
CA ALA A 23 28.84 17.52 9.22
C ALA A 23 28.82 18.44 10.45
N LYS A 24 28.25 19.64 10.29
CA LYS A 24 27.91 20.55 11.38
C LYS A 24 26.80 19.95 12.24
N LYS A 25 26.66 20.43 13.48
CA LYS A 25 25.63 19.96 14.42
C LYS A 25 24.22 20.05 13.84
N GLU A 26 23.89 21.16 13.16
CA GLU A 26 22.58 21.36 12.54
C GLU A 26 22.31 20.39 11.39
N GLU A 27 23.34 20.06 10.60
CA GLU A 27 23.25 19.11 9.48
C GLU A 27 23.05 17.68 10.00
N LYS A 28 23.75 17.30 11.09
CA LYS A 28 23.52 16.02 11.77
C LYS A 28 22.08 15.90 12.27
N LEU A 29 21.58 16.95 12.94
CA LEU A 29 20.20 16.97 13.42
C LEU A 29 19.19 16.89 12.27
N LYS A 30 19.47 17.54 11.13
CA LYS A 30 18.63 17.45 9.94
C LYS A 30 18.65 16.03 9.37
N TYR A 31 19.82 15.39 9.29
CA TYR A 31 19.96 14.01 8.86
C TYR A 31 19.17 13.05 9.74
N GLU A 32 19.34 13.14 11.07
CA GLU A 32 18.61 12.32 12.05
C GLU A 32 17.10 12.44 11.85
N LYS A 33 16.58 13.66 11.69
CA LYS A 33 15.14 13.88 11.42
C LYS A 33 14.66 13.25 10.12
N ILE A 34 15.49 13.27 9.07
CA ILE A 34 15.15 12.64 7.78
C ILE A 34 15.13 11.12 7.95
N SER A 35 16.17 10.55 8.54
CA SER A 35 16.30 9.12 8.82
C SER A 35 15.15 8.60 9.68
N ASP A 36 14.83 9.29 10.79
CA ASP A 36 13.71 8.91 11.67
C ASP A 36 12.38 8.89 10.93
N ARG A 37 12.13 9.87 10.05
CA ARG A 37 10.92 9.92 9.23
C ARG A 37 10.89 8.83 8.16
N GLN A 38 12.01 8.53 7.51
CA GLN A 38 12.10 7.41 6.56
C GLN A 38 11.77 6.08 7.25
N VAL A 39 12.33 5.84 8.44
CA VAL A 39 12.05 4.64 9.24
C VAL A 39 10.57 4.59 9.67
N ALA A 40 10.00 5.71 10.13
CA ALA A 40 8.60 5.78 10.51
C ALA A 40 7.66 5.50 9.32
N ASN A 41 7.95 6.09 8.16
CA ASN A 41 7.19 5.86 6.94
C ASN A 41 7.30 4.41 6.45
N ALA A 42 8.50 3.82 6.47
CA ALA A 42 8.69 2.43 6.11
C ALA A 42 7.90 1.48 7.02
N LYS A 43 7.90 1.73 8.33
CA LYS A 43 7.07 0.98 9.29
C LYS A 43 5.58 1.13 9.01
N ARG A 44 5.12 2.34 8.68
CA ARG A 44 3.71 2.57 8.34
C ARG A 44 3.32 1.86 7.04
N ILE A 45 4.20 1.85 6.03
CA ILE A 45 3.97 1.11 4.78
C ILE A 45 3.76 -0.37 5.05
N ILE A 46 4.62 -0.99 5.87
CA ILE A 46 4.46 -2.40 6.25
C ILE A 46 3.09 -2.63 6.90
N ALA A 47 2.72 -1.80 7.89
CA ALA A 47 1.42 -1.91 8.55
C ALA A 47 0.23 -1.75 7.57
N ILE A 48 0.32 -0.82 6.61
CA ILE A 48 -0.72 -0.64 5.57
C ILE A 48 -0.83 -1.89 4.70
N LEU A 49 0.28 -2.53 4.34
CA LEU A 49 0.27 -3.75 3.53
C LEU A 49 -0.42 -4.89 4.29
N ASP A 50 -0.13 -5.05 5.58
CA ASP A 50 -0.79 -6.03 6.44
C ASP A 50 -2.31 -5.75 6.55
N GLU A 51 -2.69 -4.49 6.81
CA GLU A 51 -4.11 -4.06 6.85
C GLU A 51 -4.83 -4.30 5.51
N TYR A 52 -4.14 -4.07 4.39
CA TYR A 52 -4.68 -4.28 3.06
C TYR A 52 -4.89 -5.76 2.76
N GLU A 53 -3.93 -6.62 3.15
CA GLU A 53 -4.03 -8.07 3.02
C GLU A 53 -5.24 -8.61 3.81
N GLU A 54 -5.44 -8.15 5.05
CA GLU A 54 -6.63 -8.51 5.83
C GLU A 54 -7.93 -8.12 5.13
N LEU A 55 -7.98 -6.94 4.50
CA LEU A 55 -9.16 -6.49 3.75
C LEU A 55 -9.37 -7.33 2.49
N CYS A 56 -8.30 -7.76 1.82
CA CYS A 56 -8.38 -8.71 0.71
C CYS A 56 -9.00 -10.03 1.17
N GLU A 57 -8.50 -10.64 2.25
CA GLU A 57 -9.07 -11.86 2.80
C GLU A 57 -10.54 -11.70 3.23
N LYS A 58 -10.90 -10.55 3.82
CA LYS A 58 -12.29 -10.22 4.14
C LYS A 58 -13.14 -10.09 2.88
N SER A 59 -12.62 -9.48 1.82
CA SER A 59 -13.30 -9.36 0.52
C SER A 59 -13.56 -10.73 -0.10
N GLU A 60 -12.57 -11.63 -0.05
CA GLU A 60 -12.70 -12.98 -0.60
C GLU A 60 -13.74 -13.83 0.13
N ARG A 61 -13.78 -13.73 1.46
CA ARG A 61 -14.84 -14.34 2.28
C ARG A 61 -16.23 -13.74 2.03
N ASN A 62 -16.29 -12.53 1.45
CA ASN A 62 -17.53 -11.83 1.14
C ASN A 62 -17.92 -11.88 -0.35
N LYS A 63 -17.30 -12.74 -1.14
CA LYS A 63 -17.74 -12.99 -2.53
C LYS A 63 -19.14 -13.59 -2.52
N CYS A 64 -20.05 -12.99 -3.30
CA CYS A 64 -21.40 -13.51 -3.47
C CYS A 64 -21.32 -14.93 -4.09
N PRO A 65 -22.02 -15.93 -3.54
CA PRO A 65 -22.14 -17.22 -4.21
C PRO A 65 -22.77 -17.03 -5.60
N GLU A 66 -22.41 -17.91 -6.55
CA GLU A 66 -23.01 -17.90 -7.89
C GLU A 66 -24.53 -17.96 -7.77
N SER A 67 -25.20 -16.98 -8.38
CA SER A 67 -26.66 -16.96 -8.42
C SER A 67 -27.19 -18.10 -9.27
N THR A 68 -28.35 -18.62 -8.87
CA THR A 68 -29.12 -19.57 -9.67
C THR A 68 -29.33 -19.00 -11.09
N PRO A 69 -29.15 -19.79 -12.16
CA PRO A 69 -29.36 -19.32 -13.52
C PRO A 69 -30.79 -18.80 -13.67
N ALA A 70 -30.96 -17.68 -14.38
CA ALA A 70 -32.28 -17.12 -14.62
C ALA A 70 -33.18 -18.15 -15.32
N GLU A 71 -34.38 -18.38 -14.77
CA GLU A 71 -35.39 -19.19 -15.42
C GLU A 71 -35.83 -18.58 -16.77
N ASP A 72 -35.89 -19.43 -17.80
CA ASP A 72 -36.48 -19.11 -19.10
C ASP A 72 -37.98 -18.75 -18.94
N SER A 73 -38.46 -17.82 -19.78
CA SER A 73 -39.82 -17.27 -19.70
C SER A 73 -40.92 -18.30 -19.94
N LYS A 74 -40.67 -19.34 -20.73
CA LYS A 74 -41.61 -20.45 -20.98
C LYS A 74 -41.74 -21.35 -19.76
N ARG A 75 -40.65 -21.56 -19.03
CA ARG A 75 -40.63 -22.36 -17.80
C ARG A 75 -41.40 -21.67 -16.68
N VAL A 76 -41.25 -20.34 -16.54
CA VAL A 76 -42.04 -19.54 -15.60
C VAL A 76 -43.54 -19.59 -15.93
N ALA A 77 -43.91 -19.48 -17.22
CA ALA A 77 -45.31 -19.53 -17.65
C ALA A 77 -45.98 -20.91 -17.44
N ALA A 78 -45.18 -21.98 -17.33
CA ALA A 78 -45.66 -23.33 -17.10
C ALA A 78 -45.78 -23.71 -15.60
N MET A 79 -45.32 -22.84 -14.69
CA MET A 79 -45.39 -23.09 -13.24
C MET A 79 -46.84 -23.03 -12.75
N SER A 80 -47.16 -23.89 -11.79
CA SER A 80 -48.38 -23.72 -10.97
C SER A 80 -48.28 -22.48 -10.08
N SER A 81 -49.42 -22.00 -9.57
CA SER A 81 -49.43 -20.83 -8.66
C SER A 81 -48.60 -21.05 -7.39
N ALA A 82 -48.52 -22.28 -6.88
CA ALA A 82 -47.72 -22.61 -5.70
C ALA A 82 -46.22 -22.54 -6.02
N GLU A 83 -45.79 -23.14 -7.14
CA GLU A 83 -44.41 -23.11 -7.62
C GLU A 83 -43.95 -21.68 -7.96
N PHE A 84 -44.84 -20.88 -8.55
CA PHE A 84 -44.57 -19.49 -8.86
C PHE A 84 -44.34 -18.65 -7.59
N ASN A 85 -45.21 -18.79 -6.58
CA ASN A 85 -45.05 -18.08 -5.30
C ASN A 85 -43.76 -18.48 -4.58
N GLU A 86 -43.40 -19.76 -4.59
CA GLU A 86 -42.15 -20.25 -4.02
C GLU A 86 -40.93 -19.69 -4.76
N TRP A 87 -40.98 -19.64 -6.10
CA TRP A 87 -39.93 -19.04 -6.93
C TRP A 87 -39.76 -17.53 -6.68
N ILE A 88 -40.86 -16.78 -6.50
CA ILE A 88 -40.81 -15.35 -6.15
C ILE A 88 -40.14 -15.13 -4.79
N GLU A 89 -40.54 -15.89 -3.76
CA GLU A 89 -39.95 -15.76 -2.43
C GLU A 89 -38.46 -16.13 -2.42
N ARG A 90 -38.08 -17.18 -3.16
CA ARG A 90 -36.69 -17.58 -3.35
C ARG A 90 -35.87 -16.48 -4.04
N THR A 91 -36.36 -15.94 -5.16
CA THR A 91 -35.71 -14.87 -5.91
C THR A 91 -35.57 -13.59 -5.08
N ARG A 92 -36.59 -13.25 -4.28
CA ARG A 92 -36.56 -12.10 -3.39
C ARG A 92 -35.50 -12.25 -2.30
N LYS A 93 -35.37 -13.45 -1.73
CA LYS A 93 -34.35 -13.77 -0.74
C LYS A 93 -32.94 -13.69 -1.34
N GLU A 94 -32.73 -14.31 -2.50
CA GLU A 94 -31.46 -14.26 -3.24
C GLU A 94 -31.06 -12.82 -3.61
N SER A 95 -32.02 -12.00 -4.06
CA SER A 95 -31.79 -10.58 -4.37
C SER A 95 -31.42 -9.76 -3.13
N HIS A 96 -32.08 -10.00 -2.00
CA HIS A 96 -31.75 -9.33 -0.74
C HIS A 96 -30.36 -9.72 -0.25
N GLU A 97 -30.01 -11.01 -0.29
CA GLU A 97 -28.68 -11.50 0.06
C GLU A 97 -27.62 -10.86 -0.85
N SER A 98 -27.82 -10.88 -2.17
CA SER A 98 -26.92 -10.23 -3.16
C SER A 98 -26.71 -8.73 -2.88
N PHE A 99 -27.77 -8.00 -2.52
CA PHE A 99 -27.65 -6.59 -2.13
C PHE A 99 -26.80 -6.41 -0.86
N VAL A 100 -27.02 -7.22 0.17
CA VAL A 100 -26.24 -7.18 1.41
C VAL A 100 -24.77 -7.50 1.16
N TRP A 101 -24.46 -8.48 0.31
CA TRP A 101 -23.08 -8.79 -0.10
C TRP A 101 -22.45 -7.62 -0.86
N SER A 102 -23.17 -7.06 -1.84
CA SER A 102 -22.70 -5.91 -2.63
C SER A 102 -22.36 -4.71 -1.74
N SER A 103 -23.18 -4.46 -0.72
CA SER A 103 -22.96 -3.39 0.26
C SER A 103 -21.70 -3.62 1.10
N LYS A 104 -21.47 -4.85 1.60
CA LYS A 104 -20.26 -5.21 2.35
C LYS A 104 -19.00 -5.09 1.50
N THR A 105 -19.05 -5.60 0.27
CA THR A 105 -17.94 -5.51 -0.69
C THR A 105 -17.59 -4.05 -1.00
N LEU A 106 -18.59 -3.19 -1.20
CA LEU A 106 -18.36 -1.77 -1.44
C LEU A 106 -17.68 -1.08 -0.25
N SER A 107 -18.06 -1.43 0.98
CA SER A 107 -17.41 -0.90 2.20
C SER A 107 -15.94 -1.31 2.26
N ILE A 108 -15.63 -2.59 2.01
CA ILE A 108 -14.26 -3.10 2.01
C ILE A 108 -13.42 -2.42 0.93
N MET A 109 -13.97 -2.26 -0.28
CA MET A 109 -13.29 -1.56 -1.38
C MET A 109 -12.99 -0.10 -1.03
N LYS A 110 -13.91 0.57 -0.33
CA LYS A 110 -13.68 1.95 0.12
C LYS A 110 -12.48 2.03 1.08
N ASP A 111 -12.40 1.12 2.05
CA ASP A 111 -11.30 1.08 3.01
C ASP A 111 -9.97 0.74 2.32
N GLN A 112 -9.99 -0.21 1.36
CA GLN A 112 -8.84 -0.53 0.51
C GLN A 112 -8.33 0.70 -0.28
N ILE A 113 -9.24 1.50 -0.85
CA ILE A 113 -8.87 2.73 -1.58
C ILE A 113 -8.21 3.76 -0.66
N VAL A 114 -8.70 3.89 0.58
CA VAL A 114 -8.09 4.79 1.57
C VAL A 114 -6.66 4.38 1.88
N LEU A 115 -6.41 3.09 2.10
CA LEU A 115 -5.08 2.54 2.33
C LEU A 115 -4.14 2.73 1.13
N VAL A 116 -4.62 2.50 -0.10
CA VAL A 116 -3.84 2.73 -1.32
C VAL A 116 -3.47 4.21 -1.47
N LYS A 117 -4.38 5.12 -1.15
CA LYS A 117 -4.10 6.55 -1.18
C LYS A 117 -3.01 6.92 -0.16
N GLU A 118 -3.11 6.42 1.06
CA GLU A 118 -2.08 6.65 2.10
C GLU A 118 -0.72 6.08 1.65
N LEU A 119 -0.71 4.89 1.05
CA LEU A 119 0.50 4.26 0.51
C LEU A 119 1.18 5.13 -0.56
N MET A 120 0.40 5.72 -1.47
CA MET A 120 0.92 6.65 -2.49
C MET A 120 1.52 7.90 -1.85
N GLU A 121 0.85 8.49 -0.87
CA GLU A 121 1.33 9.68 -0.15
C GLU A 121 2.67 9.38 0.58
N LEU A 122 2.77 8.23 1.24
CA LEU A 122 4.01 7.78 1.90
C LEU A 122 5.13 7.49 0.90
N GLY A 123 4.81 6.92 -0.27
CA GLY A 123 5.78 6.69 -1.33
C GLY A 123 6.38 7.99 -1.88
N ILE A 124 5.54 9.00 -2.11
CA ILE A 124 5.99 10.35 -2.52
C ILE A 124 6.86 10.99 -1.43
N GLU A 125 6.44 10.87 -0.17
CA GLU A 125 7.19 11.41 0.97
C GLU A 125 8.57 10.75 1.11
N LEU A 126 8.66 9.42 0.99
CA LEU A 126 9.94 8.71 1.01
C LEU A 126 10.87 9.17 -0.11
N TRP A 127 10.35 9.33 -1.32
CA TRP A 127 11.14 9.82 -2.45
C TRP A 127 11.67 11.25 -2.21
N ARG A 128 10.84 12.12 -1.62
CA ARG A 128 11.26 13.47 -1.22
C ARG A 128 12.36 13.41 -0.15
N LEU A 129 12.17 12.60 0.89
CA LEU A 129 13.13 12.45 1.99
C LEU A 129 14.48 11.88 1.51
N GLU A 130 14.47 10.87 0.64
CA GLU A 130 15.67 10.31 0.02
C GLU A 130 16.42 11.36 -0.80
N THR A 131 15.68 12.20 -1.54
CA THR A 131 16.28 13.31 -2.29
C THR A 131 16.89 14.34 -1.34
N GLU A 132 16.18 14.74 -0.29
CA GLU A 132 16.69 15.66 0.73
C GLU A 132 17.94 15.12 1.45
N GLU A 133 17.96 13.83 1.77
CA GLU A 133 19.10 13.14 2.37
C GLU A 133 20.32 13.19 1.45
N LYS A 134 20.16 12.78 0.18
CA LYS A 134 21.24 12.78 -0.82
C LYS A 134 21.83 14.16 -1.01
N TRP A 135 21.00 15.20 -1.12
CA TRP A 135 21.47 16.58 -1.24
C TRP A 135 22.19 17.07 0.02
N LEU A 136 21.70 16.69 1.20
CA LEU A 136 22.35 17.01 2.45
C LEU A 136 23.75 16.38 2.51
N LEU A 137 23.86 15.08 2.25
CA LEU A 137 25.13 14.35 2.24
C LEU A 137 26.09 14.90 1.19
N LEU A 138 25.59 15.19 -0.01
CA LEU A 138 26.38 15.81 -1.08
C LEU A 138 26.91 17.19 -0.67
N SER A 139 26.07 18.02 -0.03
CA SER A 139 26.49 19.34 0.44
C SER A 139 27.61 19.27 1.47
N ILE A 140 27.57 18.26 2.35
CA ILE A 140 28.60 18.00 3.35
C ILE A 140 29.89 17.53 2.67
N ALA A 141 29.79 16.58 1.73
CA ALA A 141 30.93 16.06 0.98
C ALA A 141 31.65 17.16 0.20
N LEU A 142 30.91 17.96 -0.57
CA LEU A 142 31.44 19.06 -1.37
C LEU A 142 32.16 20.12 -0.54
N ARG A 143 31.61 20.46 0.62
CA ARG A 143 32.27 21.39 1.54
C ARG A 143 33.61 20.84 2.04
N SER A 144 33.65 19.54 2.34
CA SER A 144 34.85 18.90 2.88
C SER A 144 35.92 18.57 1.84
N GLN A 145 35.52 18.45 0.57
CA GLN A 145 36.41 18.17 -0.55
C GLN A 145 35.99 19.00 -1.76
N PRO A 146 36.41 20.28 -1.84
CA PRO A 146 36.01 21.19 -2.92
C PRO A 146 36.40 20.67 -4.32
N ASN A 147 37.41 19.81 -4.41
CA ASN A 147 37.85 19.18 -5.64
C ASN A 147 36.82 18.17 -6.21
N LEU A 148 35.88 17.66 -5.41
CA LEU A 148 34.76 16.82 -5.89
C LEU A 148 33.84 17.58 -6.84
N LEU A 149 33.76 18.92 -6.72
CA LEU A 149 32.95 19.75 -7.61
C LEU A 149 33.37 19.63 -9.08
N LYS A 150 34.61 19.19 -9.36
CA LYS A 150 35.11 18.97 -10.72
C LYS A 150 34.60 17.68 -11.37
N TYR A 151 34.00 16.79 -10.59
CA TYR A 151 33.56 15.45 -11.03
C TYR A 151 32.02 15.30 -11.01
N LEU A 152 31.29 16.34 -10.61
CA LEU A 152 29.83 16.45 -10.72
C LEU A 152 29.47 17.25 -11.97
#